data_AF-A0A543IKR2-F1
#
_entry.id   AF-A0A543IKR2-F1
#
_cell.length_a   1.000
_cell.length_b   1.000
_cell.length_c   1.000
_cell.angle_alpha   90.00
_cell.angle_beta   90.00
_cell.angle_gamma   90.00
#
_symmetry.space_group_name_H-M   'P 1'
#
loop_
_entity.id
_entity.type
_entity.pdbx_description
1 polymer ?
#
loop_
_entity_poly.entity_id
_entity_poly.type
_entity_poly.pdbx_seq_one_letter_code
_entity_poly.pdbx_strand_id
1 'polypeptide(L)'
;MTREIDAQTPISGVFWLQSERKVVPGLITLAPRWPKLELFGSLTDAYEVTSRGPNFVTRQPSRDGGEELTIHGNLEGGRTFSGWPRRVTLIRSNTRRRLVQMFGVGPEKQVFEGSYALLGGHIEDAHSIFTAARMRVQNIDEWTALPGLERTIGRNRASLSFSRPDIPSVALDSHFGRLTLQPRHSIAFSGATEAGIKLSTWLEFRFDGGYTVDALRSKFLLPLSTLLTILYGVECQPTDLEVFDEGNRTWLKVFAYEISSATCGKSEDPLLTYRDIGLEKLAAWFTIFDRLAPIPRILAGVIADKDRAVENRLMELAMAAEGLHRRLHPGSRRLSEDRVTESISILKNSSLAADVSDIISNALRTHLWDLSFPVRIKELTEEVAAAAPGVCGKSNRWKAAVVNARNGFAHSLPGELADSHQIFAYNSLAASLRWLLTARILQEVGLDDNLISSALTSHDKYQSFLSRAKGVLPKIYSE
;
A
#
# COMPACT_ATOMS: atom_id res chain seq x y z
N MET A 1 -0.76 -21.65 23.41
CA MET A 1 -0.58 -20.19 23.53
C MET A 1 0.79 -19.86 22.94
N THR A 2 0.88 -19.62 21.63
CA THR A 2 2.06 -18.95 21.08
C THR A 2 1.90 -17.51 21.53
N ARG A 3 2.60 -17.08 22.59
CA ARG A 3 2.65 -15.65 22.91
C ARG A 3 3.08 -14.96 21.63
N GLU A 4 2.24 -14.09 21.08
CA GLU A 4 2.68 -13.10 20.10
C GLU A 4 3.78 -12.33 20.81
N ILE A 5 5.02 -12.59 20.43
CA ILE A 5 6.14 -11.96 21.11
C ILE A 5 6.18 -10.54 20.65
N ASP A 6 6.16 -9.66 21.63
CA ASP A 6 6.32 -8.25 21.43
C ASP A 6 7.62 -8.01 20.68
N ALA A 7 7.51 -7.67 19.40
CA ALA A 7 8.62 -7.40 18.49
C ALA A 7 9.53 -6.27 19.02
N GLN A 8 9.05 -5.51 20.02
CA GLN A 8 9.80 -4.47 20.73
C GLN A 8 10.83 -5.02 21.73
N THR A 9 10.75 -6.30 22.11
CA THR A 9 11.73 -6.89 23.05
C THR A 9 13.06 -7.13 22.34
N PRO A 10 14.19 -6.57 22.81
CA PRO A 10 15.50 -6.86 22.25
C PRO A 10 15.86 -8.33 22.41
N ILE A 11 16.39 -8.94 21.35
CA ILE A 11 16.78 -10.36 21.30
C ILE A 11 18.30 -10.44 21.15
N SER A 12 18.96 -11.19 22.04
CA SER A 12 20.40 -11.43 21.96
C SER A 12 20.77 -12.38 20.83
N GLY A 13 21.95 -12.14 20.27
CA GLY A 13 22.51 -12.99 19.23
C GLY A 13 23.94 -12.62 18.88
N VAL A 14 24.46 -13.31 17.89
CA VAL A 14 25.77 -13.03 17.27
C VAL A 14 25.57 -12.67 15.81
N PHE A 15 26.31 -11.68 15.32
CA PHE A 15 26.10 -11.06 14.01
C PHE A 15 27.41 -10.89 13.25
N TRP A 16 27.36 -10.95 11.92
CA TRP A 16 28.52 -10.80 11.03
C TRP A 16 28.09 -10.24 9.67
N LEU A 17 29.03 -9.65 8.93
CA LEU A 17 28.78 -9.23 7.54
C LEU A 17 28.79 -10.45 6.62
N GLN A 18 27.96 -10.45 5.57
CA GLN A 18 27.92 -11.54 4.59
C GLN A 18 29.31 -11.89 4.02
N SER A 19 30.15 -10.88 3.76
CA SER A 19 31.49 -11.00 3.17
C SER A 19 32.60 -11.34 4.18
N GLU A 20 32.32 -11.32 5.48
CA GLU A 20 33.35 -11.40 6.52
C GLU A 20 33.07 -12.45 7.59
N ARG A 21 34.14 -12.92 8.24
CA ARG A 21 34.06 -13.88 9.35
C ARG A 21 34.05 -13.23 10.73
N LYS A 22 34.11 -11.89 10.82
CA LYS A 22 34.10 -11.18 12.10
C LYS A 22 32.72 -11.31 12.74
N VAL A 23 32.64 -12.07 13.83
CA VAL A 23 31.40 -12.30 14.59
C VAL A 23 31.38 -11.38 15.81
N VAL A 24 30.29 -10.64 15.98
CA VAL A 24 30.12 -9.65 17.04
C VAL A 24 28.80 -9.92 17.79
N PRO A 25 28.80 -10.00 19.13
CA PRO A 25 27.58 -10.14 19.90
C PRO A 25 26.75 -8.85 19.86
N GLY A 26 25.43 -8.96 19.92
CA GLY A 26 24.53 -7.81 19.90
C GLY A 26 23.10 -8.12 20.30
N LEU A 27 22.26 -7.09 20.23
CA LEU A 27 20.82 -7.14 20.44
C LEU A 27 20.12 -6.66 19.18
N ILE A 28 19.19 -7.46 18.66
CA ILE A 28 18.28 -7.03 17.59
C ILE A 28 16.93 -6.64 18.19
N THR A 29 16.37 -5.54 17.74
CA THR A 29 15.00 -5.12 18.03
C THR A 29 14.24 -4.99 16.72
N LEU A 30 13.13 -5.71 16.60
CA LEU A 30 12.22 -5.56 15.47
C LEU A 30 11.17 -4.52 15.84
N ALA A 31 11.63 -3.27 15.97
CA ALA A 31 10.78 -2.15 16.35
C ALA A 31 9.67 -1.91 15.31
N PRO A 32 8.54 -1.27 15.67
CA PRO A 32 7.42 -1.00 14.75
C PRO A 32 7.76 -0.09 13.56
N ARG A 33 9.02 0.37 13.45
CA ARG A 33 9.53 1.10 12.30
C ARG A 33 10.56 0.28 11.55
N TRP A 34 11.84 0.40 11.92
CA TRP A 34 12.92 -0.27 11.21
C TRP A 34 13.59 -1.30 12.12
N PRO A 35 13.96 -2.48 11.60
CA PRO A 35 14.81 -3.41 12.33
C PRO A 35 16.09 -2.70 12.78
N LYS A 36 16.36 -2.73 14.08
CA LYS A 36 17.52 -2.11 14.70
C LYS A 36 18.44 -3.17 15.26
N LEU A 37 19.74 -3.04 15.04
CA LEU A 37 20.76 -3.92 15.59
C LEU A 37 21.77 -3.09 16.38
N GLU A 38 21.91 -3.40 17.67
CA GLU A 38 22.91 -2.82 18.56
C GLU A 38 24.01 -3.83 18.85
N LEU A 39 25.24 -3.52 18.44
CA LEU A 39 26.38 -4.40 18.63
C LEU A 39 27.23 -3.98 19.82
N PHE A 40 27.77 -4.97 20.53
CA PHE A 40 28.80 -4.81 21.56
C PHE A 40 30.19 -5.00 20.94
N GLY A 41 30.46 -4.16 19.94
CA GLY A 41 31.66 -4.14 19.11
C GLY A 41 31.36 -3.41 17.79
N SER A 42 32.21 -3.58 16.80
CA SER A 42 32.02 -3.07 15.44
C SER A 42 32.07 -4.17 14.40
N LEU A 43 31.22 -4.09 13.38
CA LEU A 43 31.35 -4.90 12.15
C LEU A 43 32.17 -4.18 11.09
N THR A 44 32.07 -2.85 11.01
CA THR A 44 32.84 -2.04 10.06
C THR A 44 33.83 -1.14 10.78
N ASP A 45 34.95 -0.87 10.12
CA ASP A 45 36.03 -0.06 10.70
C ASP A 45 35.57 1.35 11.07
N ALA A 46 36.09 1.84 12.20
CA ALA A 46 35.82 3.17 12.72
C ALA A 46 36.40 4.31 11.84
N TYR A 47 37.44 3.99 11.08
CA TYR A 47 38.23 4.94 10.32
C TYR A 47 38.54 4.41 8.92
N GLU A 48 38.34 5.25 7.91
CA GLU A 48 38.91 5.04 6.59
C GLU A 48 40.39 5.44 6.62
N VAL A 49 41.23 4.51 6.18
CA VAL A 49 42.68 4.70 6.12
C VAL A 49 43.05 5.10 4.69
N THR A 50 43.32 6.38 4.46
CA THR A 50 43.87 6.85 3.19
C THR A 50 45.39 7.00 3.30
N SER A 51 46.11 6.16 2.57
CA SER A 51 47.57 6.27 2.43
C SER A 51 47.91 7.39 1.45
N ARG A 52 48.70 8.37 1.91
CA ARG A 52 49.33 9.39 1.05
C ARG A 52 50.85 9.14 1.02
N GLY A 53 51.26 8.00 0.48
CA GLY A 53 52.67 7.62 0.30
C GLY A 53 53.22 6.66 1.37
N PRO A 54 54.52 6.32 1.32
CA PRO A 54 55.09 5.22 2.11
C PRO A 54 54.99 5.37 3.63
N ASN A 55 54.91 6.62 4.12
CA ASN A 55 55.06 6.95 5.54
C ASN A 55 53.90 7.81 6.11
N PHE A 56 52.86 8.11 5.32
CA PHE A 56 51.75 8.98 5.78
C PHE A 56 50.41 8.27 5.66
N VAL A 57 49.86 7.94 6.82
CA VAL A 57 48.56 7.30 6.96
C VAL A 57 47.59 8.33 7.55
N THR A 58 46.64 8.82 6.74
CA THR A 58 45.56 9.65 7.26
C THR A 58 44.41 8.74 7.67
N ARG A 59 44.00 8.81 8.94
CA ARG A 59 42.78 8.15 9.42
C ARG A 59 41.66 9.18 9.45
N GLN A 60 40.69 9.03 8.57
CA GLN A 60 39.47 9.83 8.60
C GLN A 60 38.35 8.99 9.22
N PRO A 61 37.48 9.54 10.07
CA PRO A 61 36.30 8.81 10.52
C PRO A 61 35.49 8.34 9.32
N SER A 62 35.14 7.05 9.25
CA SER A 62 34.29 6.55 8.17
C SER A 62 32.95 7.27 8.21
N ARG A 63 32.37 7.56 7.04
CA ARG A 63 31.06 8.21 6.98
C ARG A 63 29.96 7.23 7.41
N ASP A 64 29.21 7.59 8.44
CA ASP A 64 28.00 6.87 8.82
C ASP A 64 26.99 6.90 7.67
N GLY A 65 26.48 5.72 7.27
CA GLY A 65 25.44 5.58 6.26
C GLY A 65 25.89 5.63 4.79
N GLY A 66 27.19 5.47 4.50
CA GLY A 66 27.70 5.47 3.13
C GLY A 66 27.50 4.16 2.35
N GLU A 67 27.35 3.02 3.04
CA GLU A 67 27.26 1.69 2.43
C GLU A 67 26.06 0.90 2.97
N GLU A 68 25.27 0.33 2.06
CA GLU A 68 24.19 -0.60 2.39
C GLU A 68 24.75 -1.99 2.64
N LEU A 69 24.63 -2.48 3.88
CA LEU A 69 25.21 -3.77 4.28
C LEU A 69 24.17 -4.86 4.44
N THR A 70 24.55 -6.09 4.11
CA THR A 70 23.81 -7.30 4.50
C THR A 70 24.47 -7.92 5.73
N ILE A 71 23.72 -7.95 6.84
CA ILE A 71 24.20 -8.46 8.12
C ILE A 71 23.47 -9.77 8.43
N HIS A 72 24.22 -10.84 8.63
CA HIS A 72 23.69 -12.11 9.10
C HIS A 72 23.74 -12.19 10.62
N GLY A 73 22.84 -12.97 11.20
CA GLY A 73 22.82 -13.20 12.64
C GLY A 73 22.24 -14.55 13.05
N ASN A 74 22.66 -15.00 14.22
CA ASN A 74 22.10 -16.14 14.93
C ASN A 74 21.56 -15.68 16.29
N LEU A 75 20.25 -15.81 16.49
CA LEU A 75 19.55 -15.41 17.70
C LEU A 75 19.60 -16.51 18.77
N GLU A 76 19.78 -16.10 20.02
CA GLU A 76 19.72 -16.98 21.19
C GLU A 76 18.28 -17.37 21.51
N GLY A 77 18.06 -18.59 22.01
CA GLY A 77 16.73 -19.08 22.37
C GLY A 77 15.82 -19.49 21.20
N GLY A 78 16.33 -19.47 19.96
CA GLY A 78 15.60 -19.89 18.77
C GLY A 78 15.08 -21.32 18.88
N ARG A 79 13.75 -21.46 18.96
CA ARG A 79 12.92 -22.68 19.19
C ARG A 79 12.71 -23.18 20.62
N THR A 80 13.37 -22.67 21.67
CA THR A 80 13.20 -23.23 23.03
C THR A 80 12.44 -22.34 24.01
N PHE A 81 12.46 -21.01 23.86
CA PHE A 81 11.77 -20.10 24.81
C PHE A 81 10.93 -19.01 24.15
N SER A 82 11.30 -18.58 22.94
CA SER A 82 10.68 -17.44 22.28
C SER A 82 10.09 -17.78 20.91
N GLY A 83 10.08 -19.03 20.43
CA GLY A 83 9.45 -19.35 19.13
C GLY A 83 10.01 -18.60 17.90
N TRP A 84 11.05 -17.78 18.04
CA TRP A 84 11.72 -17.07 16.94
C TRP A 84 12.58 -18.06 16.15
N PRO A 85 12.70 -17.89 14.83
CA PRO A 85 13.69 -18.60 14.06
C PRO A 85 15.11 -18.22 14.51
N ARG A 86 16.02 -19.20 14.54
CA ARG A 86 17.40 -18.99 15.02
C ARG A 86 18.21 -18.10 14.08
N ARG A 87 17.95 -18.11 12.78
CA ARG A 87 18.69 -17.34 11.78
C ARG A 87 17.96 -16.06 11.42
N VAL A 88 18.70 -14.96 11.27
CA VAL A 88 18.18 -13.67 10.79
C VAL A 88 19.15 -13.05 9.79
N THR A 89 18.63 -12.32 8.82
CA THR A 89 19.39 -11.42 7.94
C THR A 89 18.77 -10.03 7.96
N LEU A 90 19.56 -9.00 8.28
CA LEU A 90 19.18 -7.61 8.09
C LEU A 90 19.68 -7.14 6.72
N ILE A 91 18.79 -6.49 5.97
CA ILE A 91 19.04 -6.05 4.59
C ILE A 91 19.07 -4.53 4.49
N ARG A 92 19.99 -4.03 3.66
CA ARG A 92 20.28 -2.59 3.46
C ARG A 92 20.48 -1.87 4.80
N SER A 93 21.36 -2.45 5.60
CA SER A 93 21.68 -1.97 6.94
C SER A 93 22.66 -0.83 6.86
N ASN A 94 22.30 0.32 7.41
CA ASN A 94 23.15 1.50 7.48
C ASN A 94 23.59 1.74 8.92
N THR A 95 24.87 2.12 9.11
CA THR A 95 25.33 2.58 10.43
C THR A 95 24.63 3.89 10.77
N ARG A 96 23.86 3.90 11.86
CA ARG A 96 23.17 5.11 12.36
C ARG A 96 23.95 5.80 13.46
N ARG A 97 24.73 5.04 14.21
CA ARG A 97 25.51 5.57 15.33
C ARG A 97 26.69 4.67 15.60
N ARG A 98 27.85 5.27 15.77
CA ARG A 98 29.03 4.62 16.32
C ARG A 98 29.47 5.34 17.59
N LEU A 99 29.76 4.58 18.64
CA LEU A 99 30.42 5.09 19.84
C LEU A 99 31.84 4.52 19.86
N VAL A 100 32.77 5.31 19.33
CA VAL A 100 34.21 5.05 19.42
C VAL A 100 34.73 5.83 20.61
N GLN A 101 35.40 5.16 21.55
CA GLN A 101 35.95 5.85 22.70
C GLN A 101 37.30 6.50 22.38
N MET A 102 37.45 7.74 22.85
CA MET A 102 38.72 8.46 22.84
C MET A 102 39.67 7.77 23.84
N PHE A 103 40.88 7.44 23.39
CA PHE A 103 41.96 6.79 24.19
C PHE A 103 41.83 5.28 24.50
N GLY A 104 40.93 4.55 23.82
CA GLY A 104 41.02 3.08 23.72
C GLY A 104 40.63 2.26 24.96
N VAL A 105 39.99 2.86 25.97
CA VAL A 105 39.56 2.13 27.19
C VAL A 105 38.05 2.11 27.34
N GLY A 106 37.45 0.99 26.90
CA GLY A 106 36.05 0.60 27.11
C GLY A 106 35.34 0.08 25.84
N PRO A 107 34.04 -0.30 25.93
CA PRO A 107 33.39 -1.09 24.89
C PRO A 107 32.98 -0.24 23.68
N GLU A 108 33.44 -0.64 22.49
CA GLU A 108 32.94 -0.12 21.22
C GLU A 108 31.46 -0.52 21.05
N LYS A 109 30.64 0.41 20.57
CA LYS A 109 29.24 0.13 20.21
C LYS A 109 28.93 0.65 18.82
N GLN A 110 28.22 -0.17 18.05
CA GLN A 110 27.74 0.20 16.72
C GLN A 110 26.25 -0.10 16.60
N VAL A 111 25.48 0.84 16.06
CA VAL A 111 24.05 0.70 15.84
C VAL A 111 23.76 0.74 14.35
N PHE A 112 23.12 -0.32 13.87
CA PHE A 112 22.60 -0.43 12.52
C PHE A 112 21.09 -0.31 12.49
N GLU A 113 20.59 0.24 11.39
CA GLU A 113 19.17 0.23 11.03
C GLU A 113 19.04 -0.38 9.64
N GLY A 114 18.28 -1.47 9.55
CA GLY A 114 17.99 -2.17 8.30
C GLY A 114 16.68 -1.70 7.68
N SER A 115 16.58 -1.80 6.35
CA SER A 115 15.31 -1.56 5.66
C SER A 115 14.26 -2.63 6.00
N TYR A 116 14.70 -3.87 6.13
CA TYR A 116 13.89 -5.00 6.59
C TYR A 116 14.79 -6.12 7.14
N ALA A 117 14.18 -7.08 7.83
CA ALA A 117 14.83 -8.29 8.28
C ALA A 117 14.11 -9.54 7.75
N LEU A 118 14.88 -10.58 7.45
CA LEU A 118 14.39 -11.91 7.10
C LEU A 118 14.68 -12.87 8.24
N LEU A 119 13.65 -13.57 8.70
CA LEU A 119 13.73 -14.49 9.84
C LEU A 119 13.58 -15.92 9.34
N GLY A 120 14.54 -16.78 9.67
CA GLY A 120 14.53 -18.21 9.34
C GLY A 120 15.69 -18.69 8.48
N GLY A 121 16.48 -17.77 7.92
CA GLY A 121 17.54 -18.11 6.97
C GLY A 121 18.56 -16.98 6.81
N HIS A 122 19.63 -17.29 6.09
CA HIS A 122 20.63 -16.34 5.67
C HIS A 122 20.57 -16.22 4.15
N ILE A 123 20.33 -15.01 3.66
CA ILE A 123 20.32 -14.72 2.22
C ILE A 123 21.54 -13.89 1.82
N GLU A 124 21.84 -13.86 0.53
CA GLU A 124 23.00 -13.14 0.01
C GLU A 124 22.81 -11.63 0.19
N ASP A 125 21.83 -11.04 -0.48
CA ASP A 125 21.66 -9.58 -0.49
C ASP A 125 20.23 -9.12 -0.77
N ALA A 126 20.03 -7.80 -0.88
CA ALA A 126 18.74 -7.20 -1.19
C ALA A 126 18.15 -7.58 -2.55
N HIS A 127 18.96 -8.14 -3.45
CA HIS A 127 18.60 -8.54 -4.80
C HIS A 127 18.24 -10.02 -4.90
N SER A 128 18.31 -10.76 -3.79
CA SER A 128 17.86 -12.16 -3.72
C SER A 128 16.42 -12.30 -4.23
N ILE A 129 16.23 -13.25 -5.13
CA ILE A 129 14.97 -13.49 -5.85
C ILE A 129 14.24 -14.66 -5.19
N PHE A 130 12.94 -14.50 -4.94
CA PHE A 130 12.08 -15.52 -4.33
C PHE A 130 10.98 -15.96 -5.29
N THR A 131 10.82 -17.27 -5.48
CA THR A 131 9.85 -17.89 -6.40
C THR A 131 8.46 -18.07 -5.80
N ALA A 132 8.30 -17.87 -4.49
CA ALA A 132 6.99 -17.85 -3.86
C ALA A 132 6.94 -16.86 -2.70
N ALA A 133 5.74 -16.32 -2.46
CA ALA A 133 5.47 -15.41 -1.36
C ALA A 133 4.10 -15.71 -0.76
N ARG A 134 3.94 -15.40 0.53
CA ARG A 134 2.65 -15.42 1.22
C ARG A 134 2.41 -14.11 1.90
N MET A 135 1.20 -13.60 1.77
CA MET A 135 0.88 -12.23 2.19
C MET A 135 -0.40 -12.18 2.99
N ARG A 136 -0.42 -11.28 3.98
CA ARG A 136 -1.61 -10.92 4.75
C ARG A 136 -1.68 -9.42 4.96
N VAL A 137 -2.92 -8.96 5.03
CA VAL A 137 -3.31 -7.59 5.37
C VAL A 137 -4.42 -7.67 6.41
N GLN A 138 -4.65 -6.58 7.13
CA GLN A 138 -5.77 -6.47 8.07
C GLN A 138 -7.11 -6.76 7.37
N ASN A 139 -8.05 -7.34 8.13
CA ASN A 139 -9.39 -7.72 7.69
C ASN A 139 -9.48 -8.80 6.59
N ILE A 140 -8.37 -9.43 6.18
CA ILE A 140 -8.42 -10.44 5.11
C ILE A 140 -9.21 -11.70 5.49
N ASP A 141 -9.23 -12.04 6.78
CA ASP A 141 -9.93 -13.22 7.28
C ASP A 141 -11.45 -12.99 7.20
N GLU A 142 -11.91 -11.83 7.67
CA GLU A 142 -13.30 -11.38 7.60
C GLU A 142 -13.77 -11.16 6.16
N TRP A 143 -12.94 -10.54 5.32
CA TRP A 143 -13.26 -10.27 3.92
C TRP A 143 -13.42 -11.56 3.10
N THR A 144 -12.55 -12.55 3.35
CA THR A 144 -12.62 -13.84 2.66
C THR A 144 -13.74 -14.73 3.20
N ALA A 145 -14.02 -14.67 4.51
CA ALA A 145 -15.05 -15.43 5.19
C ALA A 145 -15.11 -16.90 4.73
N LEU A 146 -13.94 -17.52 4.56
CA LEU A 146 -13.85 -18.86 4.01
C LEU A 146 -14.57 -19.87 4.91
N PRO A 147 -15.38 -20.78 4.34
CA PRO A 147 -15.98 -21.84 5.12
C PRO A 147 -14.90 -22.83 5.57
N GLY A 148 -15.24 -23.65 6.55
CA GLY A 148 -14.38 -24.75 6.97
C GLY A 148 -14.51 -25.08 8.44
N LEU A 149 -15.06 -24.20 9.27
CA LEU A 149 -15.34 -24.50 10.67
C LEU A 149 -16.79 -24.95 10.85
N GLU A 150 -16.98 -26.18 11.30
CA GLU A 150 -18.28 -26.71 11.68
C GLU A 150 -18.31 -27.00 13.18
N ARG A 151 -19.36 -26.53 13.84
CA ARG A 151 -19.58 -26.74 15.28
C ARG A 151 -20.82 -27.59 15.47
N THR A 152 -20.65 -28.75 16.09
CA THR A 152 -21.77 -29.59 16.54
C THR A 152 -21.82 -29.56 18.06
N ILE A 153 -22.97 -29.19 18.62
CA ILE A 153 -23.21 -29.16 20.07
C ILE A 153 -24.29 -30.20 20.39
N GLY A 154 -23.90 -31.30 21.01
CA GLY A 154 -24.82 -32.30 21.57
C GLY A 154 -24.96 -32.14 23.09
N ARG A 155 -25.90 -32.88 23.69
CA ARG A 155 -26.20 -32.80 25.15
C ARG A 155 -24.96 -32.97 26.05
N ASN A 156 -24.02 -33.85 25.67
CA ASN A 156 -22.83 -34.18 26.48
C ASN A 156 -21.49 -34.05 25.70
N ARG A 157 -21.51 -33.53 24.46
CA ARG A 157 -20.31 -33.42 23.62
C ARG A 157 -20.43 -32.22 22.69
N ALA A 158 -19.42 -31.35 22.71
CA ALA A 158 -19.18 -30.40 21.64
C ALA A 158 -18.06 -30.93 20.74
N SER A 159 -18.26 -30.92 19.43
CA SER A 159 -17.21 -31.19 18.45
C SER A 159 -17.04 -30.01 17.52
N LEU A 160 -15.78 -29.72 17.22
CA LEU A 160 -15.35 -28.70 16.28
C LEU A 160 -14.57 -29.43 15.18
N SER A 161 -15.12 -29.43 13.97
CA SER A 161 -14.47 -29.99 12.78
C SER A 161 -13.96 -28.84 11.92
N PHE A 162 -12.73 -28.99 11.43
CA PHE A 162 -12.19 -28.11 10.41
C PHE A 162 -11.98 -28.88 9.11
N SER A 163 -12.70 -28.50 8.05
CA SER A 163 -12.45 -28.96 6.68
C SER A 163 -11.79 -27.82 5.91
N ARG A 164 -10.59 -28.08 5.39
CA ARG A 164 -9.89 -27.10 4.56
C ARG A 164 -10.65 -26.96 3.23
N PRO A 165 -11.17 -25.78 2.87
CA PRO A 165 -11.81 -25.61 1.58
C PRO A 165 -10.76 -25.76 0.48
N ASP A 166 -11.12 -26.49 -0.58
CA ASP A 166 -10.31 -26.60 -1.79
C ASP A 166 -10.61 -25.38 -2.67
N ILE A 167 -9.64 -24.50 -2.81
CA ILE A 167 -9.76 -23.26 -3.58
C ILE A 167 -8.78 -23.36 -4.74
N PRO A 168 -9.28 -23.41 -5.99
CA PRO A 168 -8.40 -23.54 -7.15
C PRO A 168 -7.51 -22.29 -7.27
N SER A 169 -6.28 -22.51 -7.71
CA SER A 169 -5.37 -21.42 -8.05
C SER A 169 -5.79 -20.75 -9.37
N VAL A 170 -5.64 -19.44 -9.47
CA VAL A 170 -5.81 -18.68 -10.71
C VAL A 170 -4.45 -18.26 -11.26
N ALA A 171 -4.36 -18.11 -12.59
CA ALA A 171 -3.20 -17.48 -13.22
C ALA A 171 -3.24 -15.96 -12.98
N LEU A 172 -2.08 -15.37 -12.77
CA LEU A 172 -1.91 -13.93 -12.85
C LEU A 172 -1.60 -13.56 -14.30
N ASP A 173 -2.06 -12.40 -14.77
CA ASP A 173 -1.77 -11.93 -16.13
C ASP A 173 -0.26 -11.79 -16.39
N SER A 174 0.15 -11.75 -17.66
CA SER A 174 1.51 -11.40 -18.12
C SER A 174 2.67 -11.84 -17.19
N HIS A 175 2.84 -13.15 -17.03
CA HIS A 175 4.07 -13.81 -16.57
C HIS A 175 4.36 -13.70 -15.06
N PHE A 176 3.37 -13.32 -14.26
CA PHE A 176 3.51 -13.25 -12.80
C PHE A 176 3.37 -14.61 -12.11
N GLY A 177 2.83 -15.64 -12.75
CA GLY A 177 2.66 -16.98 -12.17
C GLY A 177 1.23 -17.23 -11.65
N ARG A 178 1.07 -17.79 -10.45
CA ARG A 178 -0.22 -18.25 -9.90
C ARG A 178 -0.51 -17.68 -8.51
N LEU A 179 -1.79 -17.40 -8.28
CA LEU A 179 -2.35 -16.94 -7.01
C LEU A 179 -3.29 -18.01 -6.43
N THR A 180 -3.25 -18.22 -5.11
CA THR A 180 -4.14 -19.15 -4.38
C THR A 180 -4.47 -18.60 -3.00
N LEU A 181 -5.66 -18.90 -2.47
CA LEU A 181 -5.99 -18.68 -1.07
C LEU A 181 -5.62 -19.90 -0.23
N GLN A 182 -4.87 -19.67 0.84
CA GLN A 182 -4.45 -20.70 1.78
C GLN A 182 -5.03 -20.44 3.18
N PRO A 183 -6.17 -21.05 3.51
CA PRO A 183 -6.66 -21.06 4.88
C PRO A 183 -5.74 -21.90 5.75
N ARG A 184 -5.33 -21.34 6.87
CA ARG A 184 -4.60 -21.99 7.95
C ARG A 184 -5.44 -21.96 9.21
N HIS A 185 -5.26 -22.96 10.05
CA HIS A 185 -5.85 -22.99 11.37
C HIS A 185 -4.76 -23.12 12.44
N SER A 186 -5.04 -22.55 13.60
CA SER A 186 -4.29 -22.81 14.82
C SER A 186 -5.27 -23.19 15.91
N ILE A 187 -4.92 -24.19 16.70
CA ILE A 187 -5.71 -24.66 17.82
C ILE A 187 -5.02 -24.18 19.10
N ALA A 188 -5.74 -23.43 19.92
CA ALA A 188 -5.29 -22.99 21.22
C ALA A 188 -6.16 -23.66 22.29
N PHE A 189 -5.52 -24.20 23.32
CA PHE A 189 -6.18 -24.67 24.53
C PHE A 189 -5.95 -23.62 25.62
N SER A 190 -7.03 -23.06 26.16
CA SER A 190 -6.99 -22.07 27.26
C SER A 190 -7.18 -22.72 28.64
N GLY A 191 -7.32 -24.04 28.68
CA GLY A 191 -7.48 -24.85 29.89
C GLY A 191 -7.89 -26.28 29.54
N ALA A 192 -8.31 -27.06 30.55
CA ALA A 192 -8.80 -28.43 30.34
C ALA A 192 -10.16 -28.48 29.59
N THR A 193 -10.91 -27.37 29.57
CA THR A 193 -12.30 -27.30 29.08
C THR A 193 -12.49 -26.31 27.93
N GLU A 194 -11.46 -25.53 27.57
CA GLU A 194 -11.56 -24.48 26.57
C GLU A 194 -10.58 -24.73 25.42
N ALA A 195 -11.15 -24.88 24.22
CA ALA A 195 -10.40 -24.95 22.97
C ALA A 195 -10.92 -23.86 22.03
N GLY A 196 -10.02 -23.07 21.47
CA GLY A 196 -10.27 -22.10 20.41
C GLY A 196 -9.59 -22.52 19.13
N ILE A 197 -10.29 -22.41 18.00
CA ILE A 197 -9.69 -22.54 16.68
C ILE A 197 -9.65 -21.14 16.05
N LYS A 198 -8.46 -20.67 15.72
CA LYS A 198 -8.28 -19.44 14.94
C LYS A 198 -8.00 -19.82 13.50
N LEU A 199 -8.85 -19.34 12.59
CA LEU A 199 -8.64 -19.43 11.15
C LEU A 199 -7.93 -18.18 10.65
N SER A 200 -7.04 -18.36 9.67
CA SER A 200 -6.26 -17.29 9.09
C SER A 200 -6.03 -17.58 7.61
N THR A 201 -6.46 -16.68 6.74
CA THR A 201 -6.35 -16.76 5.28
C THR A 201 -5.08 -16.06 4.78
N TRP A 202 -4.25 -16.79 4.04
CA TRP A 202 -3.08 -16.23 3.36
C TRP A 202 -3.31 -16.19 1.85
N LEU A 203 -2.85 -15.14 1.17
CA LEU A 203 -2.65 -15.24 -0.28
C LEU A 203 -1.28 -15.84 -0.52
N GLU A 204 -1.23 -16.99 -1.19
CA GLU A 204 0.01 -17.58 -1.68
C GLU A 204 0.18 -17.26 -3.16
N PHE A 205 1.36 -16.76 -3.49
CA PHE A 205 1.82 -16.50 -4.84
C PHE A 205 2.95 -17.46 -5.17
N ARG A 206 2.93 -18.00 -6.39
CA ARG A 206 4.03 -18.76 -6.99
C ARG A 206 4.39 -18.11 -8.31
N PHE A 207 5.64 -17.73 -8.48
CA PHE A 207 6.12 -16.91 -9.58
C PHE A 207 7.00 -17.72 -10.52
N ASP A 208 6.90 -17.45 -11.82
CA ASP A 208 7.70 -18.16 -12.83
C ASP A 208 9.16 -17.64 -12.91
N GLY A 209 9.38 -16.34 -12.58
CA GLY A 209 10.71 -15.70 -12.58
C GLY A 209 11.18 -15.15 -11.22
N GLY A 210 10.32 -15.25 -10.20
CA GLY A 210 10.56 -14.76 -8.85
C GLY A 210 10.68 -13.24 -8.70
N TYR A 211 10.70 -12.76 -7.45
CA TYR A 211 10.76 -11.33 -7.12
C TYR A 211 11.63 -11.08 -5.88
N THR A 212 12.23 -9.89 -5.82
CA THR A 212 12.82 -9.37 -4.57
C THR A 212 11.73 -8.98 -3.58
N VAL A 213 12.08 -8.86 -2.29
CA VAL A 213 11.13 -8.42 -1.24
C VAL A 213 10.49 -7.06 -1.57
N ASP A 214 11.25 -6.11 -2.12
CA ASP A 214 10.73 -4.79 -2.48
C ASP A 214 9.75 -4.85 -3.67
N ALA A 215 10.04 -5.69 -4.66
CA ALA A 215 9.14 -5.93 -5.77
C ALA A 215 7.85 -6.59 -5.27
N LEU A 216 7.95 -7.57 -4.37
CA LEU A 216 6.78 -8.22 -3.75
C LEU A 216 5.90 -7.23 -2.99
N ARG A 217 6.52 -6.35 -2.21
CA ARG A 217 5.82 -5.31 -1.45
C ARG A 217 5.08 -4.36 -2.38
N SER A 218 5.77 -3.81 -3.37
CA SER A 218 5.23 -2.78 -4.26
C SER A 218 4.20 -3.31 -5.27
N LYS A 219 4.38 -4.54 -5.78
CA LYS A 219 3.55 -5.15 -6.83
C LYS A 219 2.38 -6.00 -6.32
N PHE A 220 2.42 -6.47 -5.07
CA PHE A 220 1.37 -7.36 -4.54
C PHE A 220 0.88 -6.96 -3.14
N LEU A 221 1.77 -6.74 -2.17
CA LEU A 221 1.34 -6.46 -0.79
C LEU A 221 0.59 -5.12 -0.66
N LEU A 222 1.18 -4.03 -1.17
CA LEU A 222 0.57 -2.70 -1.14
C LEU A 222 -0.71 -2.62 -1.99
N PRO A 223 -0.76 -3.20 -3.21
CA PRO A 223 -2.01 -3.29 -3.96
C PRO A 223 -3.12 -4.04 -3.20
N LEU A 224 -2.79 -5.14 -2.51
CA LEU A 224 -3.78 -5.89 -1.71
C LEU A 224 -4.31 -5.03 -0.55
N SER A 225 -3.42 -4.37 0.18
CA SER A 225 -3.76 -3.42 1.25
C SER A 225 -4.63 -2.26 0.73
N THR A 226 -4.30 -1.74 -0.46
CA THR A 226 -5.06 -0.67 -1.12
C THR A 226 -6.49 -1.12 -1.45
N LEU A 227 -6.65 -2.33 -2.03
CA LEU A 227 -7.98 -2.86 -2.36
C LEU A 227 -8.85 -2.97 -1.11
N LEU A 228 -8.34 -3.62 -0.06
CA LEU A 228 -9.12 -3.77 1.17
C LEU A 228 -9.39 -2.41 1.82
N THR A 229 -8.45 -1.47 1.77
CA THR A 229 -8.68 -0.10 2.25
C THR A 229 -9.84 0.58 1.51
N ILE A 230 -9.92 0.41 0.19
CA ILE A 230 -11.01 0.94 -0.64
C ILE A 230 -12.35 0.28 -0.26
N LEU A 231 -12.37 -1.05 -0.14
CA LEU A 231 -13.58 -1.83 0.14
C LEU A 231 -14.12 -1.58 1.55
N TYR A 232 -13.26 -1.60 2.58
CA TYR A 232 -13.67 -1.31 3.95
C TYR A 232 -13.92 0.18 4.18
N GLY A 233 -13.27 1.05 3.42
CA GLY A 233 -13.33 2.50 3.65
C GLY A 233 -12.63 2.91 4.95
N VAL A 234 -11.65 2.14 5.39
CA VAL A 234 -10.69 2.40 6.49
C VAL A 234 -9.35 1.77 6.14
N GLU A 235 -8.26 2.28 6.70
CA GLU A 235 -6.91 1.75 6.44
C GLU A 235 -6.82 0.25 6.80
N CYS A 236 -6.36 -0.56 5.85
CA CYS A 236 -6.09 -1.98 6.04
C CYS A 236 -4.59 -2.21 5.83
N GLN A 237 -3.81 -2.27 6.92
CA GLN A 237 -2.36 -2.37 6.85
C GLN A 237 -1.87 -3.78 6.51
N PRO A 238 -0.73 -3.94 5.83
CA PRO A 238 -0.01 -5.21 5.77
C PRO A 238 0.29 -5.76 7.17
N THR A 239 0.06 -7.06 7.37
CA THR A 239 0.26 -7.72 8.67
C THR A 239 1.33 -8.81 8.63
N ASP A 240 1.47 -9.50 7.50
CA ASP A 240 2.53 -10.49 7.32
C ASP A 240 2.98 -10.58 5.86
N LEU A 241 4.27 -10.86 5.68
CA LEU A 241 4.88 -11.27 4.43
C LEU A 241 5.85 -12.41 4.72
N GLU A 242 5.69 -13.54 4.02
CA GLU A 242 6.66 -14.63 3.99
C GLU A 242 7.18 -14.79 2.56
N VAL A 243 8.46 -15.14 2.41
CA VAL A 243 9.07 -15.49 1.12
C VAL A 243 9.67 -16.89 1.18
N PHE A 244 9.67 -17.60 0.06
CA PHE A 244 10.20 -18.96 0.00
C PHE A 244 11.64 -18.98 -0.53
N ASP A 245 12.57 -19.40 0.31
CA ASP A 245 13.95 -19.64 -0.07
C ASP A 245 14.09 -21.06 -0.63
N GLU A 246 14.23 -21.16 -1.95
CA GLU A 246 14.40 -22.43 -2.67
C GLU A 246 15.68 -23.17 -2.24
N GLY A 247 16.78 -22.45 -2.00
CA GLY A 247 18.07 -23.05 -1.65
C GLY A 247 18.00 -23.82 -0.34
N ASN A 248 17.32 -23.26 0.67
CA ASN A 248 17.13 -23.90 1.97
C ASN A 248 15.76 -24.59 2.12
N ARG A 249 14.90 -24.55 1.08
CA ARG A 249 13.54 -25.07 1.05
C ARG A 249 12.69 -24.65 2.26
N THR A 250 12.81 -23.39 2.66
CA THR A 250 12.16 -22.87 3.87
C THR A 250 11.43 -21.56 3.61
N TRP A 251 10.36 -21.32 4.36
CA TRP A 251 9.71 -20.02 4.42
C TRP A 251 10.46 -19.11 5.37
N LEU A 252 10.73 -17.89 4.91
CA LEU A 252 11.36 -16.81 5.66
C LEU A 252 10.31 -15.75 5.96
N LYS A 253 10.18 -15.35 7.23
CA LYS A 253 9.29 -14.24 7.60
C LYS A 253 9.99 -12.92 7.34
N VAL A 254 9.33 -12.00 6.64
CA VAL A 254 9.81 -10.64 6.41
C VAL A 254 9.28 -9.74 7.53
N PHE A 255 10.17 -8.97 8.13
CA PHE A 255 9.85 -7.90 9.06
C PHE A 255 10.26 -6.55 8.47
N ALA A 256 9.33 -5.62 8.33
CA ALA A 256 9.56 -4.31 7.72
C ALA A 256 8.60 -3.26 8.30
N TYR A 257 8.94 -1.97 8.16
CA TYR A 257 8.16 -0.83 8.65
C TYR A 257 6.68 -0.87 8.33
N GLU A 258 6.34 -1.25 7.10
CA GLU A 258 4.96 -1.23 6.60
C GLU A 258 4.15 -2.45 7.06
N ILE A 259 4.80 -3.43 7.69
CA ILE A 259 4.17 -4.66 8.15
C ILE A 259 3.89 -4.50 9.64
N SER A 260 2.67 -4.07 9.93
CA SER A 260 2.20 -3.77 11.28
C SER A 260 1.85 -5.06 12.02
N SER A 261 2.36 -5.19 13.25
CA SER A 261 1.93 -6.23 14.18
C SER A 261 0.70 -5.82 15.01
N ALA A 262 0.08 -4.67 14.71
CA ALA A 262 -1.05 -4.18 15.49
C ALA A 262 -2.29 -5.05 15.28
N THR A 263 -2.92 -5.40 16.40
CA THR A 263 -4.17 -6.17 16.43
C THR A 263 -5.30 -5.38 15.78
N CYS A 264 -6.12 -6.08 14.99
CA CYS A 264 -7.28 -5.52 14.32
C CYS A 264 -8.29 -4.99 15.35
N GLY A 265 -8.75 -3.74 15.19
CA GLY A 265 -9.98 -3.27 15.82
C GLY A 265 -11.20 -4.02 15.25
N LYS A 266 -12.41 -3.73 15.76
CA LYS A 266 -13.64 -4.27 15.15
C LYS A 266 -13.63 -3.95 13.64
N SER A 267 -13.71 -5.01 12.83
CA SER A 267 -13.85 -4.91 11.38
C SER A 267 -15.18 -4.24 11.05
N GLU A 268 -15.17 -3.20 10.23
CA GLU A 268 -16.39 -2.64 9.63
C GLU A 268 -16.83 -3.54 8.47
N ASP A 269 -18.09 -3.47 8.02
CA ASP A 269 -18.50 -4.30 6.88
C ASP A 269 -17.89 -3.77 5.57
N PRO A 270 -17.24 -4.62 4.74
CA PRO A 270 -16.69 -4.19 3.47
C PRO A 270 -17.81 -3.94 2.45
N LEU A 271 -17.54 -3.06 1.47
CA LEU A 271 -18.44 -2.81 0.35
C LEU A 271 -18.69 -4.09 -0.49
N LEU A 272 -17.64 -4.88 -0.73
CA LEU A 272 -17.69 -6.14 -1.45
C LEU A 272 -16.82 -7.17 -0.72
N THR A 273 -17.28 -8.42 -0.68
CA THR A 273 -16.57 -9.54 -0.07
C THR A 273 -15.81 -10.35 -1.12
N TYR A 274 -15.05 -11.35 -0.68
CA TYR A 274 -14.44 -12.33 -1.59
C TYR A 274 -15.47 -13.05 -2.46
N ARG A 275 -16.71 -13.26 -1.99
CA ARG A 275 -17.77 -13.91 -2.78
C ARG A 275 -18.17 -13.11 -4.02
N ASP A 276 -18.04 -11.79 -3.94
CA ASP A 276 -18.43 -10.87 -5.01
C ASP A 276 -17.28 -10.65 -6.01
N ILE A 277 -16.04 -10.61 -5.51
CA ILE A 277 -14.84 -10.33 -6.32
C ILE A 277 -14.27 -11.61 -6.92
N GLY A 278 -14.17 -12.69 -6.15
CA GLY A 278 -13.51 -13.93 -6.56
C GLY A 278 -12.00 -13.79 -6.73
N LEU A 279 -11.33 -14.89 -7.06
CA LEU A 279 -9.87 -14.92 -7.18
C LEU A 279 -9.40 -14.34 -8.52
N GLU A 280 -10.20 -14.50 -9.57
CA GLU A 280 -9.94 -14.02 -10.93
C GLU A 280 -9.88 -12.49 -10.97
N LYS A 281 -10.85 -11.80 -10.37
CA LYS A 281 -10.84 -10.33 -10.35
C LYS A 281 -9.82 -9.80 -9.37
N LEU A 282 -9.50 -10.53 -8.31
CA LEU A 282 -8.37 -10.21 -7.43
C LEU A 282 -7.03 -10.34 -8.17
N ALA A 283 -6.88 -11.32 -9.06
CA ALA A 283 -5.72 -11.42 -9.94
C ALA A 283 -5.64 -10.23 -10.91
N ALA A 284 -6.76 -9.91 -11.58
CA ALA A 284 -6.85 -8.76 -12.49
C ALA A 284 -6.55 -7.42 -11.78
N TRP A 285 -6.94 -7.29 -10.50
CA TRP A 285 -6.66 -6.11 -9.69
C TRP A 285 -5.17 -5.75 -9.64
N PHE A 286 -4.26 -6.72 -9.54
CA PHE A 286 -2.82 -6.42 -9.49
C PHE A 286 -2.34 -5.77 -10.80
N THR A 287 -2.85 -6.21 -11.94
CA THR A 287 -2.58 -5.61 -13.26
C THR A 287 -3.18 -4.21 -13.37
N ILE A 288 -4.45 -4.06 -12.98
CA ILE A 288 -5.17 -2.78 -13.03
C ILE A 288 -4.52 -1.74 -12.10
N PHE A 289 -4.08 -2.17 -10.92
CA PHE A 289 -3.41 -1.29 -9.97
C PHE A 289 -2.14 -0.66 -10.56
N ASP A 290 -1.30 -1.45 -11.22
CA ASP A 290 -0.07 -0.97 -11.86
C ASP A 290 -0.40 0.00 -13.00
N ARG A 291 -1.36 -0.37 -13.86
CA ARG A 291 -1.83 0.47 -14.98
C ARG A 291 -2.41 1.81 -14.52
N LEU A 292 -3.13 1.81 -13.39
CA LEU A 292 -3.78 3.00 -12.84
C LEU A 292 -2.92 3.76 -11.82
N ALA A 293 -1.70 3.30 -11.51
CA ALA A 293 -0.84 3.95 -10.54
C ALA A 293 -0.55 5.42 -10.94
N PRO A 294 -0.57 6.38 -9.98
CA PRO A 294 -0.71 6.20 -8.53
C PRO A 294 -2.16 6.34 -8.00
N ILE A 295 -3.19 6.32 -8.85
CA ILE A 295 -4.57 6.73 -8.49
C ILE A 295 -5.17 5.89 -7.36
N PRO A 296 -5.13 4.54 -7.37
CA PRO A 296 -5.68 3.77 -6.27
C PRO A 296 -4.99 4.07 -4.93
N ARG A 297 -3.68 4.36 -4.95
CA ARG A 297 -2.92 4.74 -3.75
C ARG A 297 -3.36 6.10 -3.21
N ILE A 298 -3.63 7.08 -4.08
CA ILE A 298 -4.17 8.38 -3.66
C ILE A 298 -5.54 8.19 -3.00
N LEU A 299 -6.43 7.42 -3.63
CA LEU A 299 -7.75 7.11 -3.08
C LEU A 299 -7.66 6.44 -1.70
N ALA A 300 -6.85 5.40 -1.58
CA ALA A 300 -6.63 4.70 -0.31
C ALA A 300 -5.99 5.61 0.76
N GLY A 301 -5.06 6.47 0.37
CA GLY A 301 -4.44 7.45 1.28
C GLY A 301 -5.45 8.46 1.85
N VAL A 302 -6.36 8.98 1.01
CA VAL A 302 -7.45 9.86 1.44
C VAL A 302 -8.47 9.14 2.35
N ILE A 303 -8.62 7.83 2.20
CA ILE A 303 -9.46 7.00 3.07
C ILE A 303 -8.79 6.75 4.43
N ALA A 304 -7.50 6.47 4.43
CA ALA A 304 -6.73 6.17 5.63
C ALA A 304 -6.56 7.40 6.54
N ASP A 305 -6.28 8.56 5.94
CA ASP A 305 -5.97 9.79 6.65
C ASP A 305 -7.22 10.64 6.92
N LYS A 306 -7.89 10.36 8.05
CA LYS A 306 -9.12 11.06 8.49
C LYS A 306 -8.86 12.48 8.99
N ASP A 307 -7.63 12.77 9.43
CA ASP A 307 -7.24 14.07 9.99
C ASP A 307 -6.82 15.07 8.89
N ARG A 308 -6.74 14.61 7.64
CA ARG A 308 -6.46 15.46 6.49
C ARG A 308 -7.53 16.53 6.30
N ALA A 309 -7.08 17.77 6.12
CA ALA A 309 -7.93 18.91 5.79
C ALA A 309 -8.82 18.60 4.57
N VAL A 310 -10.09 19.01 4.63
CA VAL A 310 -11.10 18.65 3.62
C VAL A 310 -10.75 19.18 2.24
N GLU A 311 -10.09 20.35 2.19
CA GLU A 311 -9.59 21.02 1.01
C GLU A 311 -8.56 20.15 0.29
N ASN A 312 -7.59 19.62 1.05
CA ASN A 312 -6.56 18.73 0.51
C ASN A 312 -7.17 17.43 -0.01
N ARG A 313 -8.12 16.84 0.74
CA ARG A 313 -8.85 15.63 0.31
C ARG A 313 -9.59 15.88 -1.01
N LEU A 314 -10.29 17.01 -1.12
CA LEU A 314 -11.03 17.35 -2.35
C LEU A 314 -10.08 17.56 -3.53
N MET A 315 -8.99 18.30 -3.35
CA MET A 315 -8.01 18.58 -4.40
C MET A 315 -7.35 17.29 -4.90
N GLU A 316 -6.90 16.43 -3.98
CA GLU A 316 -6.29 15.14 -4.32
C GLU A 316 -7.24 14.21 -5.07
N LEU A 317 -8.50 14.11 -4.63
CA LEU A 317 -9.50 13.29 -5.32
C LEU A 317 -9.87 13.87 -6.69
N ALA A 318 -9.93 15.20 -6.84
CA ALA A 318 -10.15 15.84 -8.13
C ALA A 318 -9.00 15.58 -9.11
N MET A 319 -7.74 15.67 -8.63
CA MET A 319 -6.55 15.32 -9.41
C MET A 319 -6.51 13.83 -9.75
N ALA A 320 -6.92 12.96 -8.82
CA ALA A 320 -7.02 11.53 -9.04
C ALA A 320 -8.08 11.19 -10.10
N ALA A 321 -9.23 11.85 -10.10
CA ALA A 321 -10.28 11.70 -11.11
C ALA A 321 -9.79 12.16 -12.50
N GLU A 322 -9.13 13.33 -12.57
CA GLU A 322 -8.51 13.78 -13.83
C GLU A 322 -7.45 12.80 -14.34
N GLY A 323 -6.58 12.33 -13.44
CA GLY A 323 -5.54 11.35 -13.76
C GLY A 323 -6.10 10.00 -14.21
N LEU A 324 -7.25 9.59 -13.66
CA LEU A 324 -7.95 8.36 -14.02
C LEU A 324 -8.48 8.45 -15.44
N HIS A 325 -9.23 9.51 -15.74
CA HIS A 325 -9.73 9.75 -17.08
C HIS A 325 -8.60 9.72 -18.13
N ARG A 326 -7.49 10.43 -17.88
CA ARG A 326 -6.33 10.44 -18.79
C ARG A 326 -5.74 9.05 -19.07
N ARG A 327 -5.76 8.16 -18.08
CA ARG A 327 -5.25 6.79 -18.24
C ARG A 327 -6.23 5.88 -18.98
N LEU A 328 -7.53 6.08 -18.77
CA LEU A 328 -8.58 5.32 -19.44
C LEU A 328 -8.78 5.78 -20.88
N HIS A 329 -8.52 7.06 -21.17
CA HIS A 329 -8.72 7.66 -22.49
C HIS A 329 -7.46 8.40 -22.99
N PRO A 330 -6.33 7.71 -23.19
CA PRO A 330 -5.07 8.35 -23.61
C PRO A 330 -5.16 9.04 -24.98
N GLY A 331 -6.11 8.63 -25.82
CA GLY A 331 -6.37 9.22 -27.13
C GLY A 331 -7.37 10.39 -27.14
N SER A 332 -8.05 10.68 -26.03
CA SER A 332 -9.07 11.72 -25.99
C SER A 332 -8.44 13.10 -26.00
N ARG A 333 -8.53 13.79 -27.13
CA ARG A 333 -7.97 15.13 -27.35
C ARG A 333 -9.05 16.08 -27.89
N ARG A 334 -8.93 17.36 -27.55
CA ARG A 334 -9.80 18.41 -28.07
C ARG A 334 -9.47 18.76 -29.53
N LEU A 335 -8.19 18.71 -29.88
CA LEU A 335 -7.67 18.98 -31.22
C LEU A 335 -6.69 17.86 -31.61
N SER A 336 -6.72 17.42 -32.86
CA SER A 336 -5.69 16.51 -33.39
C SER A 336 -4.35 17.24 -33.53
N GLU A 337 -3.25 16.50 -33.53
CA GLU A 337 -1.90 17.08 -33.71
C GLU A 337 -1.76 17.84 -35.03
N ASP A 338 -2.39 17.32 -36.10
CA ASP A 338 -2.44 17.98 -37.40
C ASP A 338 -3.16 19.33 -37.32
N ARG A 339 -4.28 19.39 -36.61
CA ARG A 339 -5.06 20.63 -36.42
C ARG A 339 -4.34 21.63 -35.53
N VAL A 340 -3.58 21.18 -34.53
CA VAL A 340 -2.72 22.06 -33.72
C VAL A 340 -1.61 22.65 -34.59
N THR A 341 -0.96 21.83 -35.42
CA THR A 341 0.12 22.25 -36.32
C THR A 341 -0.39 23.24 -37.37
N GLU A 342 -1.54 22.97 -37.97
CA GLU A 342 -2.25 23.85 -38.91
C GLU A 342 -2.66 25.17 -38.24
N SER A 343 -3.22 25.13 -37.03
CA SER A 343 -3.63 26.35 -36.32
C SER A 343 -2.43 27.24 -35.98
N ILE A 344 -1.30 26.64 -35.59
CA ILE A 344 -0.05 27.36 -35.34
C ILE A 344 0.51 27.99 -36.62
N SER A 345 0.45 27.30 -37.76
CA SER A 345 0.94 27.86 -39.04
C SER A 345 0.06 29.02 -39.52
N ILE A 346 -1.25 28.93 -39.33
CA ILE A 346 -2.20 30.02 -39.60
C ILE A 346 -1.93 31.22 -38.69
N LEU A 347 -1.73 31.00 -37.39
CA LEU A 347 -1.46 32.08 -36.42
C LEU A 347 -0.16 32.83 -36.72
N LYS A 348 0.90 32.12 -37.14
CA LYS A 348 2.16 32.75 -37.56
C LYS A 348 2.03 33.63 -38.80
N ASN A 349 1.09 33.31 -39.68
CA ASN A 349 0.82 34.06 -40.92
C ASN A 349 -0.34 35.06 -40.77
N SER A 350 -0.90 35.20 -39.57
CA SER A 350 -2.01 36.10 -39.29
C SER A 350 -1.52 37.54 -39.05
N SER A 351 -2.41 38.51 -39.22
CA SER A 351 -2.15 39.93 -38.92
C SER A 351 -2.23 40.27 -37.42
N LEU A 352 -2.20 39.26 -36.53
CA LEU A 352 -2.18 39.47 -35.09
C LEU A 352 -0.83 40.04 -34.64
N ALA A 353 -0.84 40.80 -33.55
CA ALA A 353 0.39 41.22 -32.89
C ALA A 353 1.21 39.99 -32.46
N ALA A 354 2.54 40.08 -32.60
CA ALA A 354 3.45 38.94 -32.44
C ALA A 354 3.36 38.32 -31.03
N ASP A 355 3.22 39.15 -30.00
CA ASP A 355 3.03 38.74 -28.61
C ASP A 355 1.75 37.92 -28.41
N VAL A 356 0.64 38.35 -29.01
CA VAL A 356 -0.64 37.62 -28.96
C VAL A 356 -0.54 36.28 -29.71
N SER A 357 0.09 36.29 -30.89
CA SER A 357 0.30 35.06 -31.68
C SER A 357 1.16 34.04 -30.94
N ASP A 358 2.20 34.50 -30.24
CA ASP A 358 3.07 33.64 -29.43
C ASP A 358 2.36 33.06 -28.21
N ILE A 359 1.54 33.85 -27.50
CA ILE A 359 0.74 33.37 -26.37
C ILE A 359 -0.24 32.28 -26.82
N ILE A 360 -0.97 32.50 -27.91
CA ILE A 360 -1.96 31.54 -28.41
C ILE A 360 -1.24 30.29 -28.94
N SER A 361 -0.15 30.45 -29.68
CA SER A 361 0.65 29.32 -30.18
C SER A 361 1.23 28.49 -29.05
N ASN A 362 1.71 29.13 -27.97
CA ASN A 362 2.21 28.43 -26.79
C ASN A 362 1.08 27.69 -26.07
N ALA A 363 -0.10 28.31 -25.91
CA ALA A 363 -1.26 27.67 -25.33
C ALA A 363 -1.73 26.45 -26.14
N LEU A 364 -1.72 26.54 -27.48
CA LEU A 364 -2.01 25.45 -28.40
C LEU A 364 -1.03 24.29 -28.29
N ARG A 365 0.26 24.55 -28.04
CA ARG A 365 1.25 23.48 -27.82
C ARG A 365 1.17 22.86 -26.44
N THR A 366 0.82 23.63 -25.42
CA THR A 366 0.95 23.21 -24.02
C THR A 366 -0.30 22.56 -23.46
N HIS A 367 -1.50 23.12 -23.71
CA HIS A 367 -2.70 22.66 -22.98
C HIS A 367 -4.03 22.76 -23.75
N LEU A 368 -4.15 23.57 -24.80
CA LEU A 368 -5.43 23.71 -25.53
C LEU A 368 -5.77 22.49 -26.41
N TRP A 369 -4.79 21.66 -26.76
CA TRP A 369 -5.00 20.42 -27.51
C TRP A 369 -5.64 19.32 -26.66
N ASP A 370 -5.51 19.43 -25.34
CA ASP A 370 -5.97 18.43 -24.38
C ASP A 370 -7.43 18.69 -23.96
N LEU A 371 -8.12 17.66 -23.47
CA LEU A 371 -9.44 17.85 -22.88
C LEU A 371 -9.34 18.69 -21.60
N SER A 372 -10.35 19.52 -21.34
CA SER A 372 -10.42 20.30 -20.12
C SER A 372 -10.96 19.45 -18.96
N PHE A 373 -10.57 19.79 -17.73
CA PHE A 373 -11.06 19.11 -16.52
C PHE A 373 -12.58 18.97 -16.46
N PRO A 374 -13.40 20.00 -16.75
CA PRO A 374 -14.85 19.85 -16.78
C PRO A 374 -15.36 18.77 -17.75
N VAL A 375 -14.72 18.59 -18.90
CA VAL A 375 -15.11 17.56 -19.88
C VAL A 375 -14.81 16.17 -19.35
N ARG A 376 -13.59 15.96 -18.82
CA ARG A 376 -13.19 14.68 -18.22
C ARG A 376 -14.12 14.24 -17.10
N ILE A 377 -14.43 15.18 -16.20
CA ILE A 377 -15.32 14.92 -15.07
C ILE A 377 -16.72 14.56 -15.57
N LYS A 378 -17.22 15.24 -16.61
CA LYS A 378 -18.50 14.89 -17.22
C LYS A 378 -18.49 13.46 -17.75
N GLU A 379 -17.49 13.08 -18.53
CA GLU A 379 -17.39 11.73 -19.12
C GLU A 379 -17.32 10.66 -18.03
N LEU A 380 -16.50 10.84 -16.99
CA LEU A 380 -16.45 9.92 -15.85
C LEU A 380 -17.81 9.80 -15.12
N THR A 381 -18.57 10.89 -14.98
CA THR A 381 -19.89 10.81 -14.35
C THR A 381 -20.90 10.04 -15.18
N GLU A 382 -20.79 10.09 -16.51
CA GLU A 382 -21.67 9.35 -17.42
C GLU A 382 -21.34 7.86 -17.38
N GLU A 383 -20.06 7.48 -17.36
CA GLU A 383 -19.60 6.09 -17.29
C GLU A 383 -19.95 5.37 -15.98
N VAL A 384 -19.99 6.11 -14.87
CA VAL A 384 -20.21 5.54 -13.52
C VAL A 384 -21.70 5.56 -13.14
N ALA A 385 -22.57 6.22 -13.90
CA ALA A 385 -23.94 6.50 -13.52
C ALA A 385 -24.76 5.24 -13.16
N ALA A 386 -24.56 4.14 -13.89
CA ALA A 386 -25.24 2.87 -13.63
C ALA A 386 -24.69 2.15 -12.39
N ALA A 387 -23.37 2.15 -12.21
CA ALA A 387 -22.70 1.48 -11.11
C ALA A 387 -22.87 2.18 -9.75
N ALA A 388 -22.95 3.52 -9.72
CA ALA A 388 -23.08 4.29 -8.48
C ALA A 388 -24.22 5.31 -8.56
N PRO A 389 -25.48 4.85 -8.52
CA PRO A 389 -26.65 5.69 -8.75
C PRO A 389 -26.76 6.81 -7.71
N GLY A 390 -26.88 8.05 -8.20
CA GLY A 390 -27.02 9.23 -7.34
C GLY A 390 -25.71 9.77 -6.78
N VAL A 391 -24.56 9.14 -7.05
CA VAL A 391 -23.25 9.59 -6.55
C VAL A 391 -22.93 11.05 -6.89
N CYS A 392 -23.43 11.54 -8.02
CA CYS A 392 -23.26 12.93 -8.49
C CYS A 392 -24.56 13.75 -8.50
N GLY A 393 -25.69 13.20 -8.03
CA GLY A 393 -27.00 13.84 -8.14
C GLY A 393 -27.27 14.40 -9.55
N LYS A 394 -27.61 15.69 -9.64
CA LYS A 394 -27.73 16.46 -10.89
C LYS A 394 -26.33 16.74 -11.48
N SER A 395 -25.84 15.83 -12.32
CA SER A 395 -24.43 15.80 -12.82
C SER A 395 -23.89 17.15 -13.32
N ASN A 396 -24.69 17.94 -14.05
CA ASN A 396 -24.24 19.25 -14.53
C ASN A 396 -23.95 20.26 -13.40
N ARG A 397 -24.78 20.25 -12.35
CA ARG A 397 -24.60 21.13 -11.18
C ARG A 397 -23.47 20.62 -10.30
N TRP A 398 -23.37 19.30 -10.13
CA TRP A 398 -22.26 18.68 -9.41
C TRP A 398 -20.91 18.97 -10.04
N LYS A 399 -20.79 18.78 -11.36
CA LYS A 399 -19.59 19.12 -12.13
C LYS A 399 -19.19 20.57 -11.91
N ALA A 400 -20.13 21.51 -12.01
CA ALA A 400 -19.86 22.92 -11.77
C ALA A 400 -19.35 23.17 -10.34
N ALA A 401 -19.92 22.50 -9.33
CA ALA A 401 -19.47 22.63 -7.95
C ALA A 401 -18.04 22.08 -7.74
N VAL A 402 -17.71 20.93 -8.31
CA VAL A 402 -16.35 20.35 -8.24
C VAL A 402 -15.33 21.24 -8.96
N VAL A 403 -15.66 21.73 -10.16
CA VAL A 403 -14.80 22.65 -10.93
C VAL A 403 -14.56 23.94 -10.15
N ASN A 404 -15.62 24.54 -9.59
CA ASN A 404 -15.51 25.77 -8.83
C ASN A 404 -14.69 25.56 -7.54
N ALA A 405 -14.90 24.46 -6.82
CA ALA A 405 -14.13 24.17 -5.62
C ALA A 405 -12.64 23.99 -5.94
N ARG A 406 -12.31 23.22 -7.00
CA ARG A 406 -10.92 23.06 -7.46
C ARG A 406 -10.29 24.40 -7.85
N ASN A 407 -10.99 25.20 -8.67
CA ASN A 407 -10.49 26.49 -9.13
C ASN A 407 -10.34 27.49 -7.98
N GLY A 408 -11.27 27.47 -7.02
CA GLY A 408 -11.20 28.24 -5.79
C GLY A 408 -9.88 27.96 -5.07
N PHE A 409 -9.57 26.71 -4.77
CA PHE A 409 -8.29 26.37 -4.12
C PHE A 409 -7.05 26.67 -4.96
N ALA A 410 -7.14 26.62 -6.28
CA ALA A 410 -6.03 26.97 -7.16
C ALA A 410 -5.75 28.49 -7.22
N HIS A 411 -6.72 29.32 -6.84
CA HIS A 411 -6.65 30.78 -6.99
C HIS A 411 -6.94 31.59 -5.71
N SER A 412 -7.34 30.94 -4.61
CA SER A 412 -7.61 31.60 -3.33
C SER A 412 -6.32 32.09 -2.68
N LEU A 413 -6.21 33.41 -2.53
CA LEU A 413 -5.22 34.07 -1.67
C LEU A 413 -5.56 33.80 -0.18
N PRO A 414 -4.56 33.86 0.73
CA PRO A 414 -4.79 33.63 2.16
C PRO A 414 -5.65 34.75 2.74
N GLY A 415 -6.83 34.45 3.31
CA GLY A 415 -7.58 35.46 4.07
C GLY A 415 -9.04 35.14 4.43
N GLU A 416 -9.77 34.37 3.64
CA GLU A 416 -11.17 34.04 3.95
C GLU A 416 -11.25 32.67 4.64
N LEU A 417 -11.58 32.68 5.94
CA LEU A 417 -11.94 31.46 6.66
C LEU A 417 -13.21 30.88 6.05
N ALA A 418 -13.16 29.61 5.63
CA ALA A 418 -14.34 28.92 5.11
C ALA A 418 -15.43 28.85 6.18
N ASP A 419 -16.64 29.28 5.86
CA ASP A 419 -17.81 29.08 6.72
C ASP A 419 -18.05 27.56 6.92
N SER A 420 -18.59 27.18 8.07
CA SER A 420 -18.94 25.79 8.41
C SER A 420 -19.78 25.13 7.31
N HIS A 421 -20.72 25.86 6.70
CA HIS A 421 -21.52 25.35 5.58
C HIS A 421 -20.65 24.97 4.37
N GLN A 422 -19.61 25.76 4.07
CA GLN A 422 -18.68 25.50 2.97
C GLN A 422 -17.81 24.26 3.24
N ILE A 423 -17.34 24.08 4.48
CA ILE A 423 -16.59 22.89 4.91
C ILE A 423 -17.45 21.63 4.73
N PHE A 424 -18.72 21.65 5.14
CA PHE A 424 -19.64 20.53 4.94
C PHE A 424 -19.91 20.24 3.45
N ALA A 425 -20.02 21.29 2.62
CA ALA A 425 -20.19 21.16 1.19
C ALA A 425 -18.96 20.50 0.54
N TYR A 426 -17.74 20.94 0.89
CA TYR A 426 -16.50 20.33 0.41
C TYR A 426 -16.35 18.89 0.87
N ASN A 427 -16.73 18.57 2.10
CA ASN A 427 -16.70 17.20 2.58
C ASN A 427 -17.67 16.30 1.79
N SER A 428 -18.84 16.83 1.42
CA SER A 428 -19.82 16.11 0.60
C SER A 428 -19.33 15.91 -0.84
N LEU A 429 -18.67 16.90 -1.43
CA LEU A 429 -18.05 16.76 -2.75
C LEU A 429 -16.86 15.77 -2.73
N ALA A 430 -16.03 15.80 -1.69
CA ALA A 430 -14.93 14.85 -1.51
C ALA A 430 -15.44 13.42 -1.34
N ALA A 431 -16.49 13.22 -0.52
CA ALA A 431 -17.13 11.91 -0.39
C ALA A 431 -17.71 11.41 -1.71
N SER A 432 -18.34 12.29 -2.49
CA SER A 432 -18.87 11.96 -3.82
C SER A 432 -17.75 11.55 -4.80
N LEU A 433 -16.65 12.30 -4.89
CA LEU A 433 -15.49 11.94 -5.72
C LEU A 433 -14.87 10.61 -5.28
N ARG A 434 -14.77 10.36 -3.97
CA ARG A 434 -14.28 9.08 -3.43
C ARG A 434 -15.12 7.91 -3.94
N TRP A 435 -16.44 8.02 -3.90
CA TRP A 435 -17.35 6.99 -4.37
C TRP A 435 -17.33 6.83 -5.89
N LEU A 436 -17.26 7.93 -6.64
CA LEU A 436 -17.10 7.89 -8.10
C LEU A 436 -15.81 7.15 -8.51
N LEU A 437 -14.69 7.49 -7.88
CA LEU A 437 -13.41 6.82 -8.11
C LEU A 437 -13.45 5.34 -7.73
N THR A 438 -14.08 5.01 -6.59
CA THR A 438 -14.25 3.63 -6.14
C THR A 438 -15.01 2.82 -7.19
N ALA A 439 -16.17 3.30 -7.64
CA ALA A 439 -16.99 2.61 -8.63
C ALA A 439 -16.26 2.46 -9.98
N ARG A 440 -15.63 3.53 -10.48
CA ARG A 440 -14.88 3.46 -11.75
C ARG A 440 -13.71 2.47 -11.67
N ILE A 441 -12.96 2.46 -10.57
CA ILE A 441 -11.86 1.50 -10.37
C ILE A 441 -12.39 0.06 -10.32
N LEU A 442 -13.53 -0.18 -9.66
CA LEU A 442 -14.15 -1.51 -9.61
C LEU A 442 -14.66 -1.98 -10.98
N GLN A 443 -15.20 -1.08 -11.81
CA GLN A 443 -15.55 -1.38 -13.21
C GLN A 443 -14.31 -1.81 -14.01
N GLU A 444 -13.16 -1.13 -13.82
CA GLU A 444 -11.91 -1.49 -14.50
C GLU A 444 -11.33 -2.84 -14.05
N VAL A 445 -11.67 -3.30 -12.86
CA VAL A 445 -11.38 -4.67 -12.38
C VAL A 445 -12.28 -5.71 -13.06
N GLY A 446 -13.32 -5.28 -13.78
CA GLY A 446 -14.29 -6.15 -14.45
C GLY A 446 -15.47 -6.54 -13.58
N LEU A 447 -15.81 -5.72 -12.57
CA LEU A 447 -17.05 -5.88 -11.81
C LEU A 447 -18.24 -5.31 -12.59
N ASP A 448 -19.37 -6.03 -12.54
CA ASP A 448 -20.60 -5.63 -13.23
C ASP A 448 -21.26 -4.44 -12.53
N ASP A 449 -21.85 -3.53 -13.30
CA ASP A 449 -22.50 -2.33 -12.78
C ASP A 449 -23.64 -2.65 -11.81
N ASN A 450 -24.41 -3.71 -12.04
CA ASN A 450 -25.51 -4.08 -11.14
C ASN A 450 -24.99 -4.59 -9.80
N LEU A 451 -23.87 -5.33 -9.81
CA LEU A 451 -23.22 -5.80 -8.59
C LEU A 451 -22.70 -4.61 -7.77
N ILE A 452 -21.99 -3.67 -8.41
CA ILE A 452 -21.47 -2.47 -7.74
C ILE A 452 -22.64 -1.62 -7.20
N SER A 453 -23.70 -1.44 -7.99
CA SER A 453 -24.87 -0.66 -7.62
C SER A 453 -25.63 -1.28 -6.45
N SER A 454 -25.87 -2.59 -6.47
CA SER A 454 -26.48 -3.33 -5.36
C SER A 454 -25.65 -3.23 -4.08
N ALA A 455 -24.33 -3.37 -4.20
CA ALA A 455 -23.42 -3.24 -3.06
C ALA A 455 -23.44 -1.82 -2.47
N LEU A 456 -23.32 -0.79 -3.30
CA LEU A 456 -23.37 0.60 -2.83
C LEU A 456 -24.73 0.95 -2.21
N THR A 457 -25.83 0.55 -2.84
CA THR A 457 -27.17 0.87 -2.34
C THR A 457 -27.49 0.21 -1.01
N SER A 458 -26.91 -0.96 -0.71
CA SER A 458 -27.04 -1.63 0.59
C SER A 458 -26.00 -1.22 1.63
N HIS A 459 -25.00 -0.41 1.25
CA HIS A 459 -23.89 -0.07 2.14
C HIS A 459 -24.13 1.22 2.93
N ASP A 460 -24.12 1.11 4.26
CA ASP A 460 -24.47 2.19 5.20
C ASP A 460 -23.70 3.49 4.99
N LYS A 461 -22.39 3.41 4.71
CA LYS A 461 -21.57 4.61 4.48
C LYS A 461 -21.98 5.35 3.21
N TYR A 462 -22.43 4.63 2.19
CA TYR A 462 -22.91 5.24 0.94
C TYR A 462 -24.27 5.91 1.15
N GLN A 463 -25.20 5.23 1.83
CA GLN A 463 -26.51 5.81 2.18
C GLN A 463 -26.37 7.03 3.10
N SER A 464 -25.49 6.96 4.08
CA SER A 464 -25.17 8.09 4.98
C SER A 464 -24.58 9.27 4.20
N PHE A 465 -23.74 9.01 3.21
CA PHE A 465 -23.24 10.03 2.29
C PHE A 465 -24.39 10.68 1.51
N LEU A 466 -25.26 9.91 0.85
CA LEU A 466 -26.36 10.44 0.05
C LEU A 466 -27.32 11.29 0.90
N SER A 467 -27.66 10.81 2.10
CA SER A 467 -28.51 11.54 3.06
C SER A 467 -27.89 12.89 3.44
N ARG A 468 -26.60 12.90 3.79
CA ARG A 468 -25.88 14.14 4.14
C ARG A 468 -25.78 15.09 2.95
N ALA A 469 -25.48 14.56 1.77
CA ALA A 469 -25.33 15.35 0.55
C ALA A 469 -26.65 16.03 0.15
N LYS A 470 -27.80 15.38 0.37
CA LYS A 470 -29.13 15.99 0.21
C LYS A 470 -29.35 17.18 1.14
N GLY A 471 -28.92 17.08 2.41
CA GLY A 471 -29.06 18.16 3.38
C GLY A 471 -28.17 19.37 3.09
N VAL A 472 -26.92 19.14 2.67
CA VAL A 472 -25.91 20.20 2.51
C VAL A 472 -25.89 20.79 1.09
N LEU A 473 -26.21 19.97 0.07
CA LEU A 473 -26.18 20.35 -1.34
C LEU A 473 -27.52 20.03 -2.04
N PRO A 474 -28.66 20.56 -1.56
CA PRO A 474 -29.99 20.20 -2.08
C PRO A 474 -30.17 20.53 -3.56
N LYS A 475 -29.54 21.61 -4.04
CA LYS A 475 -29.57 21.97 -5.47
C LYS A 475 -28.94 20.90 -6.39
N ILE A 476 -28.09 20.02 -5.83
CA ILE A 476 -27.43 18.93 -6.55
C ILE A 476 -28.16 17.60 -6.29
N TYR A 477 -28.51 17.29 -5.05
CA TYR A 477 -28.95 15.94 -4.67
C TYR A 477 -30.45 15.78 -4.38
N SER A 478 -31.22 16.87 -4.30
CA SER A 478 -32.69 16.80 -4.22
C SER A 478 -33.29 16.65 -5.62
N GLU A 479 -34.45 15.99 -5.69
CA GLU A 479 -35.23 15.78 -6.92
C GLU A 479 -35.53 17.08 -7.68
#